data_AF-A0A820TKT6-F1
#
_entry.id   AF-A0A820TKT6-F1
#
_cell.length_a   1.000
_cell.length_b   1.000
_cell.length_c   1.000
_cell.angle_alpha   90.00
_cell.angle_beta   90.00
_cell.angle_gamma   90.00
#
_symmetry.space_group_name_H-M   'P 1'
#
loop_
_entity.id
_entity.type
_entity.pdbx_description
1 polymer ?
#
loop_
_entity_poly.entity_id
_entity_poly.type
_entity_poly.pdbx_seq_one_letter_code
_entity_poly.pdbx_strand_id
1 'polypeptide(L)'
;FLSAILGTTSGQLIVMDHHGNTTEMLPISTQSIRQLMYSCNKFYPEAPDNNATKFNNDDYILACSLENGQILFLQNYQDRSPISVNTELQNIKMDWSTSNEILAVGGHQRLNDTNYRNEIIFYNRRGEFLHRAHLPQM
;
A
#
# COMPACT_ATOMS: atom_id res chain seq x y z
N PHE A 1 -0.77 21.81 -5.26
CA PHE A 1 0.07 21.84 -4.04
C PHE A 1 0.62 20.44 -3.83
N LEU A 2 1.94 20.29 -3.70
CA LEU A 2 2.56 18.98 -3.46
C LEU A 2 2.58 18.73 -1.95
N SER A 3 1.95 17.66 -1.50
CA SER A 3 1.93 17.23 -0.10
C SER A 3 2.62 15.87 0.03
N ALA A 4 3.38 15.68 1.11
CA ALA A 4 3.96 14.40 1.47
C ALA A 4 3.11 13.71 2.53
N ILE A 5 3.04 12.38 2.50
CA ILE A 5 2.33 11.58 3.50
C ILE A 5 3.31 10.60 4.14
N LEU A 6 3.34 10.60 5.46
CA LEU A 6 4.22 9.76 6.26
C LEU A 6 3.39 8.90 7.22
N GLY A 7 3.82 7.66 7.43
CA GLY A 7 3.24 6.78 8.44
C GLY A 7 4.06 6.81 9.72
N THR A 8 3.40 6.77 10.87
CA THR A 8 4.06 6.73 12.18
C THR A 8 4.03 5.32 12.79
N THR A 9 4.89 5.11 13.78
CA THR A 9 4.88 3.89 14.61
C THR A 9 3.66 3.80 15.53
N SER A 10 2.92 4.90 15.72
CA SER A 10 1.66 4.96 16.46
C SER A 10 0.42 4.71 15.60
N GLY A 11 0.57 4.42 14.31
CA GLY A 11 -0.56 4.12 13.42
C GLY A 11 -1.26 5.34 12.83
N GLN A 12 -0.57 6.48 12.76
CA GLN A 12 -1.09 7.73 12.22
C GLN A 12 -0.49 8.05 10.84
N LEU A 13 -1.29 8.62 9.96
CA LEU A 13 -0.81 9.34 8.79
C LEU A 13 -0.54 10.79 9.15
N ILE A 14 0.61 11.32 8.74
CA ILE A 14 0.96 12.74 8.83
C ILE A 14 1.03 13.28 7.42
N VAL A 15 0.23 14.31 7.13
CA VAL A 15 0.25 15.04 5.86
C VAL A 15 1.08 16.30 6.05
N MET A 16 2.12 16.48 5.24
CA MET A 16 3.00 17.63 5.29
C MET A 16 2.93 18.45 4.01
N ASP A 17 3.02 19.77 4.13
CA ASP A 17 3.22 20.65 2.99
C ASP A 17 4.68 20.61 2.49
N HIS A 18 4.93 21.27 1.35
CA HIS A 18 6.25 21.38 0.75
C HIS A 18 7.27 22.20 1.57
N HIS A 19 6.83 22.94 2.59
CA HIS A 19 7.69 23.63 3.54
C HIS A 19 8.05 22.75 4.75
N GLY A 20 7.49 21.54 4.83
CA GLY A 20 7.70 20.59 5.92
C GLY A 20 6.79 20.82 7.13
N ASN A 21 5.77 21.69 7.01
CA ASN A 21 4.79 21.85 8.08
C ASN A 21 3.78 20.70 8.05
N THR A 22 3.48 20.14 9.22
CA THR A 22 2.34 19.24 9.37
C THR A 22 1.04 20.00 9.15
N THR A 23 0.26 19.57 8.17
CA THR A 23 -1.04 20.13 7.82
C THR A 23 -2.18 19.33 8.45
N GLU A 24 -2.08 18.00 8.42
CA GLU A 24 -3.06 17.08 9.01
C GLU A 24 -2.37 15.89 9.68
N MET A 25 -3.02 15.33 10.70
CA MET A 25 -2.61 14.08 11.36
C MET A 25 -3.86 13.22 11.59
N LEU A 26 -3.86 12.02 11.04
CA LEU A 26 -5.04 11.14 10.98
C LEU A 26 -4.72 9.77 11.56
N PRO A 27 -5.37 9.33 12.65
CA PRO A 27 -5.21 7.97 13.15
C PRO A 27 -5.93 6.96 12.25
N ILE A 28 -5.18 6.03 11.66
CA ILE A 28 -5.74 4.99 10.76
C ILE A 28 -5.59 3.57 11.32
N SER A 29 -4.74 3.38 12.33
CA SER A 29 -4.51 2.10 12.99
C SER A 29 -3.98 2.32 14.41
N THR A 30 -3.96 1.26 15.21
CA THR A 30 -3.22 1.19 16.48
C THR A 30 -1.84 0.52 16.33
N GLN A 31 -1.55 -0.01 15.15
CA GLN A 31 -0.30 -0.69 14.82
C GLN A 31 0.65 0.25 14.08
N SER A 32 1.95 0.00 14.21
CA SER A 32 3.00 0.74 13.49
C SER A 32 2.85 0.60 11.98
N ILE A 33 2.88 1.73 11.28
CA ILE A 33 2.87 1.78 9.81
C ILE A 33 4.29 1.50 9.31
N ARG A 34 4.43 0.50 8.43
CA ARG A 34 5.72 0.04 7.90
C ARG A 34 6.01 0.49 6.48
N GLN A 35 4.98 0.70 5.67
CA GLN A 35 5.10 1.11 4.26
C GLN A 35 3.79 1.76 3.81
N LEU A 36 3.92 2.81 3.01
CA LEU A 36 2.83 3.48 2.31
C LEU A 36 3.12 3.40 0.81
N MET A 37 2.12 3.06 0.01
CA MET A 37 2.27 3.02 -1.44
C MET A 37 0.98 3.35 -2.17
N TYR A 38 1.03 4.42 -2.95
CA TYR A 38 -0.03 4.73 -3.92
C TYR A 38 0.05 3.79 -5.12
N SER A 39 -1.10 3.32 -5.57
CA SER A 39 -1.23 2.82 -6.94
C SER A 39 -0.81 3.97 -7.86
N CYS A 40 0.23 3.78 -8.68
CA CYS A 40 0.76 4.84 -9.53
C CYS A 40 1.08 4.27 -10.89
N ASN A 41 0.69 4.99 -11.95
CA ASN A 41 1.19 4.74 -13.29
C ASN A 41 2.69 5.06 -13.31
N LYS A 42 3.53 4.03 -13.15
CA LYS A 42 4.99 4.16 -13.20
C LYS A 42 5.51 4.58 -14.58
N PHE A 43 4.67 4.49 -15.62
CA PHE A 43 4.99 4.90 -16.99
C PHE A 43 3.80 5.65 -17.60
N TYR A 44 4.06 6.86 -18.10
CA TYR A 44 3.20 7.53 -19.06
C TYR A 44 3.78 7.22 -20.44
N PRO A 45 3.27 6.23 -21.19
CA PRO A 45 3.59 6.14 -22.61
C PRO A 45 3.09 7.46 -23.22
N GLU A 46 3.98 8.12 -23.96
CA GLU A 46 3.88 9.52 -24.38
C GLU A 46 2.44 9.95 -24.66
N ALA A 47 2.02 11.05 -24.03
CA ALA A 47 0.66 11.56 -24.16
C ALA A 47 0.31 11.69 -25.65
N PRO A 48 -0.71 10.97 -26.16
CA PRO A 48 -1.22 11.29 -27.47
C PRO A 48 -1.77 12.71 -27.39
N ASP A 49 -1.34 13.54 -28.34
CA ASP A 49 -1.75 14.94 -28.45
C ASP A 49 -3.23 15.14 -28.11
N ASN A 50 -3.48 16.08 -27.21
CA ASN A 50 -4.80 16.68 -26.96
C ASN A 50 -5.91 15.83 -26.36
N ASN A 51 -5.63 14.96 -25.39
CA ASN A 51 -6.61 14.69 -24.34
C ASN A 51 -5.87 14.36 -23.04
N ALA A 52 -5.60 15.38 -22.25
CA ALA A 52 -5.27 15.20 -20.83
C ALA A 52 -6.45 14.48 -20.18
N THR A 53 -6.38 13.15 -20.12
CA THR A 53 -7.25 12.35 -19.26
C THR A 53 -7.06 12.91 -17.87
N LYS A 54 -8.05 13.66 -17.40
CA LYS A 54 -8.11 14.15 -16.03
C LYS A 54 -8.18 12.90 -15.15
N PHE A 55 -7.03 12.41 -14.69
CA PHE A 55 -6.97 11.41 -13.65
C PHE A 55 -7.57 12.08 -12.42
N ASN A 56 -8.77 11.63 -12.03
CA ASN A 56 -9.38 12.15 -10.83
C ASN A 56 -8.59 11.58 -9.64
N ASN A 57 -8.47 12.36 -8.57
CA ASN A 57 -7.73 11.92 -7.39
C ASN A 57 -8.35 10.65 -6.75
N ASP A 58 -9.61 10.35 -7.10
CA ASP A 58 -10.36 9.15 -6.72
C ASP A 58 -9.90 7.87 -7.45
N ASP A 59 -9.03 8.00 -8.46
CA ASP A 59 -8.53 6.88 -9.27
C ASP A 59 -7.28 6.22 -8.66
N TYR A 60 -6.87 6.57 -7.44
CA TYR A 60 -5.70 5.99 -6.79
C TYR A 60 -6.02 5.40 -5.43
N ILE A 61 -5.47 4.23 -5.14
CA ILE A 61 -5.58 3.57 -3.83
C ILE A 61 -4.25 3.70 -3.10
N LEU A 62 -4.32 4.11 -1.84
CA LEU A 62 -3.18 4.07 -0.92
C LEU A 62 -3.20 2.73 -0.17
N ALA A 63 -2.20 1.89 -0.43
CA ALA A 63 -1.94 0.70 0.38
C ALA A 63 -1.03 1.08 1.57
N CYS A 64 -1.42 0.68 2.76
CA CYS A 64 -0.68 0.91 4.00
C CYS A 64 -0.42 -0.44 4.70
N SER A 65 0.84 -0.85 4.81
CA SER A 65 1.20 -2.07 5.55
C SER A 65 1.44 -1.75 7.03
N LEU A 66 0.89 -2.59 7.88
CA LEU A 66 1.06 -2.54 9.33
C LEU A 66 2.07 -3.59 9.79
N GLU A 67 2.67 -3.36 10.95
CA GLU A 67 3.66 -4.26 11.56
C GLU A 67 3.18 -5.70 11.75
N ASN A 68 1.89 -5.89 12.03
CA ASN A 68 1.29 -7.20 12.23
C ASN A 68 0.96 -7.94 10.92
N GLY A 69 1.37 -7.43 9.76
CA GLY A 69 1.09 -8.05 8.46
C GLY A 69 -0.28 -7.71 7.88
N GLN A 70 -1.05 -6.83 8.51
CA GLN A 70 -2.27 -6.30 7.91
C GLN A 70 -1.95 -5.24 6.84
N ILE A 71 -2.83 -5.13 5.86
CA ILE A 71 -2.79 -4.07 4.85
C ILE A 71 -4.12 -3.32 4.88
N LEU A 72 -4.05 -2.00 4.94
CA LEU A 72 -5.19 -1.11 4.76
C LEU A 72 -5.17 -0.57 3.33
N PHE A 73 -6.28 -0.74 2.61
CA PHE A 73 -6.52 -0.10 1.31
C PHE A 73 -7.42 1.10 1.55
N LEU A 74 -6.88 2.30 1.30
CA LEU A 74 -7.57 3.56 1.46
C LEU A 74 -7.87 4.18 0.09
N GLN A 75 -9.10 4.64 -0.13
CA GLN A 75 -9.46 5.38 -1.35
C GLN A 75 -8.72 6.72 -1.46
N ASN A 76 -8.42 7.32 -0.33
CA ASN A 76 -7.53 8.48 -0.20
C ASN A 76 -7.05 8.57 1.26
N TYR A 77 -6.18 9.52 1.58
CA TYR A 77 -5.63 9.64 2.94
C TYR A 77 -6.67 10.06 4.00
N GLN A 78 -7.85 10.55 3.59
CA GLN A 78 -8.96 10.93 4.46
C GLN A 78 -10.04 9.84 4.57
N ASP A 79 -9.82 8.66 3.97
CA ASP A 79 -10.74 7.54 4.02
C ASP A 79 -10.97 7.09 5.46
N ARG A 80 -12.24 7.15 5.90
CA ARG A 80 -12.66 6.78 7.27
C ARG A 80 -13.11 5.34 7.39
N SER A 81 -13.16 4.59 6.30
CA SER A 81 -13.61 3.20 6.28
C SER A 81 -12.72 2.36 5.38
N PRO A 82 -11.40 2.31 5.67
CA PRO A 82 -10.46 1.59 4.84
C PRO A 82 -10.74 0.09 4.87
N ILE A 83 -10.48 -0.57 3.74
CA ILE A 83 -10.59 -2.02 3.64
C ILE A 83 -9.34 -2.63 4.29
N SER A 84 -9.54 -3.48 5.30
CA SER A 84 -8.45 -4.16 6.00
C SER A 84 -8.36 -5.62 5.58
N VAL A 85 -7.15 -6.05 5.21
CA VAL A 85 -6.86 -7.46 4.89
C VAL A 85 -5.73 -7.97 5.77
N ASN A 86 -5.83 -9.23 6.19
CA ASN A 86 -4.75 -9.91 6.89
C ASN A 86 -4.02 -10.81 5.88
N THR A 87 -2.71 -10.60 5.74
CA THR A 87 -1.87 -11.40 4.83
C THR A 87 -1.41 -12.72 5.44
N GLU A 88 -1.45 -12.82 6.77
CA GLU A 88 -0.78 -13.88 7.56
C GLU A 88 0.76 -13.93 7.36
N LEU A 89 1.34 -12.93 6.70
CA LEU A 89 2.77 -12.82 6.44
C LEU A 89 3.42 -11.84 7.41
N GLN A 90 4.68 -12.10 7.72
CA GLN A 90 5.55 -11.21 8.48
C GLN A 90 6.51 -10.47 7.55
N ASN A 91 6.98 -9.30 7.99
CA ASN A 91 7.96 -8.48 7.28
C ASN A 91 7.58 -8.19 5.83
N ILE A 92 6.31 -7.84 5.61
CA ILE A 92 5.77 -7.68 4.25
C ILE A 92 6.39 -6.50 3.50
N LYS A 93 6.50 -6.67 2.19
CA LYS A 93 6.83 -5.65 1.19
C LYS A 93 5.75 -5.64 0.14
N MET A 94 5.33 -4.44 -0.25
CA MET A 94 4.26 -4.24 -1.22
C MET A 94 4.80 -3.56 -2.47
N ASP A 95 4.26 -3.92 -3.63
CA ASP A 95 4.43 -3.15 -4.86
C ASP A 95 3.19 -3.20 -5.75
N TRP A 96 2.77 -2.05 -6.30
CA TRP A 96 1.69 -1.99 -7.29
C TRP A 96 2.20 -2.34 -8.69
N SER A 97 1.41 -3.12 -9.40
CA SER A 97 1.55 -3.36 -10.84
C SER A 97 1.41 -2.06 -11.64
N THR A 98 1.99 -2.05 -12.84
CA THR A 98 1.98 -0.87 -13.73
C THR A 98 0.60 -0.50 -14.26
N SER A 99 -0.37 -1.43 -14.20
CA SER A 99 -1.77 -1.17 -14.56
C SER A 99 -2.59 -0.57 -13.42
N ASN A 100 -2.01 -0.38 -12.22
CA ASN A 100 -2.69 0.01 -10.98
C ASN A 100 -3.71 -0.99 -10.44
N GLU A 101 -3.97 -2.11 -11.11
CA GLU A 101 -5.07 -3.01 -10.75
C GLU A 101 -4.70 -4.07 -9.72
N ILE A 102 -3.42 -4.41 -9.61
CA ILE A 102 -2.93 -5.49 -8.75
C ILE A 102 -1.84 -4.95 -7.81
N LEU A 103 -1.96 -5.30 -6.53
CA LEU A 103 -0.93 -5.14 -5.51
C LEU A 103 -0.28 -6.50 -5.24
N ALA A 104 1.03 -6.59 -5.44
CA ALA A 104 1.84 -7.73 -5.02
C ALA A 104 2.38 -7.50 -3.61
N VAL A 105 2.24 -8.50 -2.75
CA VAL A 105 2.64 -8.46 -1.34
C VAL A 105 3.55 -9.65 -1.06
N GLY A 106 4.85 -9.40 -0.94
CA GLY A 106 5.84 -10.41 -0.58
C GLY A 106 6.11 -10.41 0.92
N GLY A 107 6.32 -11.57 1.52
CA GLY A 107 6.68 -11.72 2.93
C GLY A 107 6.96 -13.18 3.27
N HIS A 108 6.93 -13.52 4.57
CA HIS A 108 7.11 -14.91 4.99
C HIS A 108 6.16 -15.33 6.10
N GLN A 109 5.81 -16.61 6.10
CA GLN A 109 5.19 -17.29 7.23
C GLN A 109 6.28 -18.03 8.03
N ARG A 110 6.26 -17.87 9.35
CA ARG A 110 7.10 -18.66 10.25
C ARG A 110 6.44 -20.01 10.48
N LEU A 111 7.07 -21.09 10.00
CA LEU A 111 6.53 -22.46 10.16
C LEU A 111 6.95 -23.05 11.51
N ASN A 112 8.21 -22.81 11.89
CA ASN A 112 8.80 -23.16 13.18
C ASN A 112 9.99 -22.23 13.45
N ASP A 113 10.80 -22.51 14.48
CA ASP A 113 11.85 -21.58 14.89
C ASP A 113 12.91 -21.30 13.83
N THR A 114 13.16 -22.24 12.93
CA THR A 114 14.24 -22.18 11.92
C THR A 114 13.74 -22.14 10.48
N ASN A 115 12.49 -22.55 10.21
CA ASN A 115 11.95 -22.63 8.86
C ASN A 115 10.93 -21.53 8.60
N TYR A 116 11.13 -20.88 7.45
CA TYR A 116 10.25 -19.87 6.91
C TYR A 116 9.75 -20.30 5.54
N ARG A 117 8.50 -19.93 5.24
CA ARG A 117 7.93 -20.05 3.90
C ARG A 117 7.77 -18.66 3.32
N ASN A 118 8.54 -18.36 2.29
CA ASN A 118 8.44 -17.11 1.55
C ASN A 118 7.28 -17.20 0.56
N GLU A 119 6.41 -16.18 0.55
CA GLU A 119 5.22 -16.15 -0.29
C GLU A 119 5.03 -14.77 -0.90
N ILE A 120 4.39 -14.74 -2.08
CA ILE A 120 3.83 -13.53 -2.67
C ILE A 120 2.32 -13.71 -2.78
N ILE A 121 1.56 -12.75 -2.27
CA ILE A 121 0.11 -12.69 -2.39
C ILE A 121 -0.26 -11.54 -3.32
N PHE A 122 -1.23 -11.76 -4.19
CA PHE A 122 -1.76 -10.75 -5.09
C PHE A 122 -3.16 -10.35 -4.66
N TYR A 123 -3.40 -9.06 -4.52
CA TYR A 123 -4.71 -8.47 -4.25
C TYR A 123 -5.09 -7.52 -5.38
N ASN A 124 -6.39 -7.35 -5.64
CA ASN A 124 -6.84 -6.26 -6.48
C ASN A 124 -6.96 -4.95 -5.68
N ARG A 125 -7.36 -3.87 -6.35
CA ARG A 125 -7.55 -2.53 -5.76
C ARG A 125 -8.58 -2.46 -4.63
N ARG A 126 -9.49 -3.42 -4.56
CA ARG A 126 -10.52 -3.52 -3.51
C ARG A 126 -10.07 -4.39 -2.34
N GLY A 127 -8.81 -4.82 -2.31
CA GLY A 127 -8.29 -5.72 -1.29
C GLY A 127 -8.78 -7.17 -1.45
N GLU A 128 -9.39 -7.53 -2.58
CA GLU A 128 -9.84 -8.90 -2.80
C GLU A 128 -8.64 -9.78 -3.16
N PHE A 129 -8.54 -10.95 -2.53
CA PHE A 129 -7.51 -11.94 -2.81
C PHE A 129 -7.65 -12.47 -4.25
N LEU A 130 -6.53 -12.49 -4.99
CA LEU A 130 -6.48 -13.04 -6.34
C LEU A 130 -5.76 -14.39 -6.37
N HIS A 131 -4.51 -14.43 -5.94
CA HIS A 131 -3.68 -15.62 -5.98
C HIS A 131 -2.49 -15.53 -5.01
N ARG A 132 -1.85 -16.67 -4.72
CA ARG A 132 -0.66 -16.79 -3.87
C ARG A 132 0.37 -17.71 -4.53
N ALA A 133 1.62 -17.26 -4.59
CA ALA A 133 2.74 -18.03 -5.09
C ALA A 133 3.77 -18.30 -3.97
N HIS A 134 4.26 -19.54 -3.90
CA HIS A 134 5.36 -19.90 -3.02
C HIS A 134 6.70 -19.60 -3.68
N LEU A 135 7.61 -18.95 -2.96
CA LEU A 135 8.96 -18.71 -3.43
C LEU A 135 9.89 -19.85 -3.01
N PRO A 136 10.86 -20.24 -3.85
CA PRO A 136 11.88 -21.21 -3.48
C PRO A 136 12.66 -20.77 -2.23
N GLN A 137 13.07 -21.74 -1.40
CA GLN A 137 14.07 -21.48 -0.36
C GLN A 137 15.44 -21.38 -1.04
N MET A 138 16.16 -20.28 -0.79
CA MET A 138 17.55 -20.09 -1.21
C MET A 138 18.51 -20.73 -0.22
#